data_AF-A0A140GRT3-F1
#
_entry.id   AF-A0A140GRT3-F1
#
_cell.length_a   1.000
_cell.length_b   1.000
_cell.length_c   1.000
_cell.angle_alpha   90.00
_cell.angle_beta   90.00
_cell.angle_gamma   90.00
#
_symmetry.space_group_name_H-M   'P 1'
#
loop_
_entity.id
_entity.type
_entity.pdbx_description
1 polymer ?
#
loop_
_entity_poly.entity_id
_entity_poly.type
_entity_poly.pdbx_seq_one_letter_code
_entity_poly.pdbx_strand_id
1 'polypeptide(L)'
;MLSKWILTETKGNSEYDVPCKLCNQWILKGEPLYLIIPPNKNNHGERVDNFIVHTNEWDDFVKGLNNDEEVFEKLSNLKKQKRKPFTEEQLKKAEIFEEVCIEMGFNKKTISKDKRHIKMGRRKTSFKIIYDIAFDTLKYDYNGRRCLFDLFYIKELLVKISNKIEEKNNTEGNIEYSASKEINNMLDQTSNEVKKVL
;
A
#
# COMPACT_ATOMS: atom_id res chain seq x y z
N MET A 1 22.25 -5.84 -29.48
CA MET A 1 21.94 -7.10 -28.73
C MET A 1 21.33 -6.73 -27.39
N LEU A 2 20.06 -7.11 -27.16
CA LEU A 2 19.24 -6.80 -25.96
C LEU A 2 19.66 -7.57 -24.68
N SER A 3 20.90 -8.04 -24.60
CA SER A 3 21.37 -9.10 -23.69
C SER A 3 21.35 -8.80 -22.18
N LYS A 4 20.94 -7.60 -21.76
CA LYS A 4 21.01 -7.17 -20.35
C LYS A 4 19.66 -7.13 -19.63
N TRP A 5 18.56 -7.41 -20.32
CA TRP A 5 17.25 -7.52 -19.71
C TRP A 5 17.06 -8.91 -19.12
N ILE A 6 16.74 -9.00 -17.84
CA ILE A 6 16.43 -10.29 -17.22
C ILE A 6 14.93 -10.53 -17.39
N LEU A 7 14.61 -11.64 -18.05
CA LEU A 7 13.26 -12.12 -18.32
C LEU A 7 13.03 -13.38 -17.49
N THR A 8 12.08 -13.32 -16.57
CA THR A 8 11.63 -14.52 -15.85
C THR A 8 10.21 -14.83 -16.29
N GLU A 9 10.04 -15.94 -17.01
CA GLU A 9 8.71 -16.46 -17.34
C GLU A 9 8.07 -17.03 -16.06
N THR A 10 6.83 -16.65 -15.82
CA THR A 10 6.03 -17.18 -14.73
C THR A 10 4.56 -17.13 -15.09
N LYS A 11 3.69 -17.58 -14.18
CA LYS A 11 2.24 -17.51 -14.33
C LYS A 11 1.66 -16.49 -13.37
N GLY A 12 0.60 -15.82 -13.81
CA GLY A 12 -0.16 -14.89 -12.97
C GLY A 12 -0.64 -15.57 -11.68
N ASN A 13 -0.33 -14.95 -10.54
CA ASN A 13 -0.87 -15.33 -9.24
C ASN A 13 -2.07 -14.43 -8.92
N SER A 14 -3.15 -15.00 -8.37
CA SER A 14 -4.38 -14.26 -8.03
C SER A 14 -4.17 -13.23 -6.91
N GLU A 15 -3.09 -13.33 -6.14
CA GLU A 15 -2.78 -12.37 -5.06
C GLU A 15 -2.27 -11.03 -5.60
N TYR A 16 -1.81 -10.99 -6.86
CA TYR A 16 -1.26 -9.81 -7.51
C TYR A 16 -1.96 -9.57 -8.84
N ASP A 17 -3.19 -9.07 -8.79
CA ASP A 17 -3.86 -8.51 -9.97
C ASP A 17 -3.10 -7.27 -10.42
N VAL A 18 -2.13 -7.43 -11.31
CA VAL A 18 -1.28 -6.36 -11.83
C VAL A 18 -1.52 -6.25 -13.34
N PRO A 19 -1.72 -5.03 -13.87
CA PRO A 19 -1.95 -4.85 -15.30
C PRO A 19 -0.64 -5.04 -16.07
N CYS A 20 -0.70 -5.66 -17.23
CA CYS A 20 0.40 -5.70 -18.17
C CYS A 20 0.87 -4.27 -18.49
N LYS A 21 2.19 -4.03 -18.42
CA LYS A 21 2.78 -2.71 -18.67
C LYS A 21 2.54 -2.21 -20.10
N LEU A 22 2.44 -3.12 -21.07
CA LEU A 22 2.34 -2.81 -22.50
C LEU A 22 0.88 -2.63 -22.94
N CYS A 23 0.06 -3.68 -22.86
CA CYS A 23 -1.32 -3.66 -23.34
C CYS A 23 -2.32 -3.09 -22.32
N ASN A 24 -1.91 -2.93 -21.06
CA ASN A 24 -2.70 -2.36 -19.97
C ASN A 24 -3.98 -3.17 -19.62
N GLN A 25 -4.02 -4.45 -20.03
CA GLN A 25 -5.01 -5.42 -19.62
C GLN A 25 -4.54 -6.16 -18.34
N TRP A 26 -5.49 -6.69 -17.58
CA TRP A 26 -5.19 -7.47 -16.38
C TRP A 26 -4.57 -8.81 -16.75
N ILE A 27 -3.51 -9.20 -16.04
CA ILE A 27 -2.96 -10.56 -16.16
C ILE A 27 -3.75 -11.45 -15.20
N LEU A 28 -4.49 -12.41 -15.74
CA LEU A 28 -5.35 -13.29 -14.95
C LEU A 28 -4.56 -14.46 -14.38
N LYS A 29 -5.16 -15.13 -13.38
CA LYS A 29 -4.57 -16.31 -12.75
C LYS A 29 -4.26 -17.39 -13.79
N GLY A 30 -3.01 -17.85 -13.82
CA GLY A 30 -2.56 -18.89 -14.73
C GLY A 30 -2.14 -18.40 -16.12
N GLU A 31 -2.36 -17.12 -16.46
CA GLU A 31 -1.86 -16.55 -17.71
C GLU A 31 -0.32 -16.46 -17.70
N PRO A 32 0.34 -16.76 -18.84
CA PRO A 32 1.78 -16.62 -18.94
C PRO A 32 2.19 -15.14 -18.96
N LEU A 33 3.21 -14.80 -18.18
CA LEU A 33 3.75 -13.46 -18.11
C LEU A 33 5.28 -13.48 -17.98
N TYR A 34 5.92 -12.40 -18.41
CA TYR A 34 7.30 -12.11 -18.06
C TYR A 34 7.37 -11.08 -16.94
N LEU A 35 8.20 -11.38 -15.92
CA LEU A 35 8.77 -10.36 -15.06
C LEU A 35 10.02 -9.80 -15.75
N ILE A 36 9.98 -8.50 -16.02
CA ILE A 36 11.04 -7.76 -16.69
C ILE A 36 11.84 -6.99 -15.64
N ILE A 37 13.12 -7.30 -15.53
CA ILE A 37 14.06 -6.52 -14.72
C ILE A 37 14.95 -5.74 -15.70
N PRO A 38 14.75 -4.42 -15.81
CA PRO A 38 15.56 -3.59 -16.68
C PRO A 38 17.01 -3.53 -16.17
N PRO A 39 18.01 -3.41 -17.08
CA PRO A 39 19.40 -3.24 -16.67
C PRO A 39 19.58 -1.98 -15.81
N ASN A 40 20.46 -2.07 -14.81
CA ASN A 40 20.78 -0.95 -13.94
C ASN A 40 21.40 0.20 -14.74
N LYS A 41 20.60 1.24 -14.97
CA LYS A 41 20.90 2.49 -15.70
C LYS A 41 20.88 2.35 -17.23
N ASN A 42 20.00 3.11 -17.86
CA ASN A 42 20.23 3.63 -19.20
C ASN A 42 21.22 4.82 -19.12
N ASN A 43 21.87 5.13 -20.24
CA ASN A 43 22.84 6.23 -20.36
C ASN A 43 22.22 7.62 -20.08
N HIS A 44 20.89 7.71 -19.96
CA HIS A 44 20.12 8.93 -19.77
C HIS A 44 19.58 9.16 -18.34
N GLY A 45 19.84 8.25 -17.41
CA GLY A 45 19.46 8.42 -16.00
C GLY A 45 17.97 8.18 -15.69
N GLU A 46 17.17 7.73 -16.65
CA GLU A 46 15.77 7.34 -16.42
C GLU A 46 15.71 5.93 -15.82
N ARG A 47 15.28 5.84 -14.55
CA ARG A 47 15.07 4.56 -13.89
C ARG A 47 13.70 4.00 -14.27
N VAL A 48 13.68 2.86 -14.95
CA VAL A 48 12.49 2.03 -15.10
C VAL A 48 12.47 1.03 -13.94
N ASP A 49 11.37 1.00 -13.19
CA ASP A 49 11.17 -0.01 -12.14
C ASP A 49 10.86 -1.37 -12.78
N ASN A 50 11.09 -2.46 -12.04
CA ASN A 50 10.69 -3.80 -12.49
C ASN A 50 9.19 -3.83 -12.83
N PHE A 51 8.83 -4.50 -13.91
CA PHE A 51 7.45 -4.54 -14.37
C PHE A 51 7.10 -5.90 -14.96
N ILE A 52 5.80 -6.13 -15.14
CA ILE A 52 5.28 -7.38 -15.72
C ILE A 52 4.52 -7.12 -17.01
N VAL A 53 4.55 -8.10 -17.89
CA VAL A 53 3.92 -8.07 -19.22
C VAL A 53 3.42 -9.45 -19.60
N HIS A 54 2.34 -9.54 -20.38
CA HIS A 54 1.98 -10.78 -21.06
C HIS A 54 3.14 -11.21 -21.98
N THR A 55 3.43 -12.50 -22.05
CA THR A 55 4.57 -13.02 -22.83
C THR A 55 4.51 -12.59 -24.30
N ASN A 56 3.36 -12.79 -24.95
CA ASN A 56 3.14 -12.42 -26.34
C ASN A 56 3.34 -10.91 -26.60
N GLU A 57 2.90 -10.07 -25.67
CA GLU A 57 3.02 -8.60 -25.79
C GLU A 57 4.47 -8.16 -25.74
N TRP A 58 5.30 -8.80 -24.90
CA TRP A 58 6.73 -8.50 -24.85
C TRP A 58 7.43 -8.89 -26.14
N ASP A 59 7.18 -10.11 -26.61
CA ASP A 59 7.80 -10.65 -27.82
C ASP A 59 7.44 -9.80 -29.05
N ASP A 60 6.21 -9.30 -29.12
CA ASP A 60 5.79 -8.37 -30.16
C ASP A 60 6.37 -6.96 -29.98
N PHE A 61 6.49 -6.48 -28.75
CA PHE A 61 7.02 -5.15 -28.45
C PHE A 61 8.50 -4.97 -28.81
N VAL A 62 9.32 -6.01 -28.58
CA VAL A 62 10.76 -5.98 -28.89
C VAL A 62 11.07 -6.27 -30.35
N LYS A 63 10.10 -6.75 -31.14
CA LYS A 63 10.29 -6.98 -32.58
C LYS A 63 10.66 -5.67 -33.29
N GLY A 64 11.79 -5.69 -33.98
CA GLY A 64 12.31 -4.54 -34.72
C GLY A 64 12.98 -3.47 -33.87
N LEU A 65 13.20 -3.70 -32.56
CA LEU A 65 14.02 -2.84 -31.72
C LEU A 65 15.47 -3.33 -31.69
N ASN A 66 16.41 -2.41 -31.96
CA ASN A 66 17.80 -2.78 -32.22
C ASN A 66 18.73 -2.58 -31.01
N ASN A 67 18.35 -1.71 -30.09
CA ASN A 67 19.14 -1.34 -28.91
C ASN A 67 18.25 -1.09 -27.68
N ASP A 68 18.88 -1.08 -26.50
CA ASP A 68 18.18 -0.86 -25.24
C ASP A 68 17.57 0.56 -25.14
N GLU A 69 18.19 1.56 -25.78
CA GLU A 69 17.74 2.96 -25.74
C GLU A 69 16.36 3.13 -26.39
N GLU A 70 16.14 2.49 -27.55
CA GLU A 70 14.84 2.45 -28.23
C GLU A 70 13.76 1.76 -27.37
N VAL A 71 14.14 0.71 -26.63
CA VAL A 71 13.24 0.02 -25.69
C VAL A 71 12.85 0.96 -24.55
N PHE A 72 13.82 1.64 -23.94
CA PHE A 72 13.58 2.60 -22.87
C PHE A 72 12.70 3.77 -23.34
N GLU A 73 13.00 4.37 -24.48
CA GLU A 73 12.23 5.50 -25.02
C GLU A 73 10.78 5.11 -25.31
N LYS A 74 10.56 3.95 -25.94
CA LYS A 74 9.20 3.45 -26.18
C LYS A 74 8.46 3.17 -24.87
N LEU A 75 9.12 2.57 -23.87
CA LEU A 75 8.53 2.31 -22.56
C LEU A 75 8.15 3.61 -21.82
N SER A 76 9.00 4.64 -21.90
CA SER A 76 8.74 5.97 -21.30
C SER A 76 7.54 6.67 -21.93
N ASN A 77 7.27 6.39 -23.22
CA ASN A 77 6.11 6.92 -23.95
C ASN A 77 4.80 6.14 -23.73
N LEU A 78 4.83 5.02 -23.00
CA LEU A 78 3.61 4.25 -22.73
C LEU A 78 2.65 4.98 -21.81
N LYS A 79 1.35 4.76 -22.02
CA LYS A 79 0.31 5.23 -21.11
C LYS A 79 0.54 4.66 -19.71
N LYS A 80 0.25 5.47 -18.69
CA LYS A 80 0.26 5.00 -17.30
C LYS A 80 -0.66 3.79 -17.14
N GLN A 81 -0.18 2.79 -16.40
CA GLN A 81 -0.94 1.58 -16.12
C GLN A 81 -2.27 1.91 -15.41
N LYS A 82 -3.33 1.26 -15.85
CA LYS A 82 -4.67 1.32 -15.25
C LYS A 82 -4.60 0.72 -13.86
N ARG A 83 -5.25 1.38 -12.91
CA ARG A 83 -5.45 0.79 -11.58
C ARG A 83 -6.76 0.03 -11.58
N LYS A 84 -6.82 -1.06 -10.80
CA LYS A 84 -8.05 -1.83 -10.66
C LYS A 84 -9.08 -0.91 -9.99
N PRO A 85 -10.30 -0.80 -10.53
CA PRO A 85 -11.36 -0.16 -9.76
C PRO A 85 -11.55 -0.93 -8.45
N PHE A 86 -11.83 -0.20 -7.37
CA PHE A 86 -12.14 -0.82 -6.10
C PHE A 86 -13.44 -1.63 -6.20
N THR A 87 -13.51 -2.74 -5.48
CA THR A 87 -14.72 -3.55 -5.39
C THR A 87 -15.81 -2.80 -4.60
N GLU A 88 -17.07 -3.19 -4.77
CA GLU A 88 -18.17 -2.61 -3.99
C GLU A 88 -17.96 -2.79 -2.48
N GLU A 89 -17.42 -3.94 -2.06
CA GLU A 89 -17.06 -4.20 -0.65
C GLU A 89 -16.00 -3.22 -0.13
N GLN A 90 -14.95 -2.96 -0.92
CA GLN A 90 -13.90 -2.00 -0.56
C GLN A 90 -14.44 -0.59 -0.43
N LEU A 91 -15.34 -0.19 -1.35
CA LEU A 91 -16.00 1.11 -1.31
C LEU A 91 -16.94 1.23 -0.10
N LYS A 92 -17.71 0.18 0.20
CA LYS A 92 -18.58 0.13 1.39
C LYS A 92 -17.79 0.24 2.69
N LYS A 93 -16.68 -0.51 2.83
CA LYS A 93 -15.79 -0.37 4.00
C LYS A 93 -15.21 1.04 4.11
N ALA A 94 -14.86 1.65 2.98
CA ALA A 94 -14.37 3.02 2.94
C ALA A 94 -15.40 4.04 3.45
N GLU A 95 -16.68 3.86 3.11
CA GLU A 95 -17.79 4.66 3.65
C GLU A 95 -17.97 4.46 5.16
N ILE A 96 -17.97 3.20 5.63
CA ILE A 96 -18.04 2.86 7.05
C ILE A 96 -16.88 3.50 7.83
N PHE A 97 -15.65 3.44 7.29
CA PHE A 97 -14.48 4.09 7.88
C PHE A 97 -14.71 5.60 8.08
N GLU A 98 -15.30 6.29 7.11
CA GLU A 98 -15.59 7.72 7.23
C GLU A 98 -16.60 7.99 8.34
N GLU A 99 -17.69 7.21 8.42
CA GLU A 99 -18.69 7.34 9.47
C GLU A 99 -18.08 7.14 10.87
N VAL A 100 -17.30 6.06 11.04
CA VAL A 100 -16.61 5.76 12.31
C VAL A 100 -15.68 6.90 12.71
N CYS A 101 -14.91 7.44 11.75
CA CYS A 101 -14.04 8.58 12.01
C CYS A 101 -14.81 9.83 12.43
N ILE A 102 -15.95 10.12 11.81
CA ILE A 102 -16.82 11.25 12.15
C ILE A 102 -17.35 11.11 13.58
N GLU A 103 -17.84 9.92 13.96
CA GLU A 103 -18.28 9.62 15.34
C GLU A 103 -17.17 9.86 16.36
N MET A 104 -15.91 9.61 15.98
CA MET A 104 -14.73 9.81 16.83
C MET A 104 -14.13 11.23 16.74
N GLY A 105 -14.81 12.16 16.04
CA GLY A 105 -14.45 13.57 15.97
C GLY A 105 -13.45 13.95 14.88
N PHE A 106 -13.15 13.05 13.93
CA PHE A 106 -12.26 13.28 12.79
C PHE A 106 -13.03 13.79 11.57
N ASN A 107 -13.45 15.05 11.61
CA ASN A 107 -14.38 15.61 10.62
C ASN A 107 -13.73 16.20 9.35
N LYS A 108 -12.39 16.25 9.25
CA LYS A 108 -11.71 16.85 8.09
C LYS A 108 -11.27 15.78 7.09
N LYS A 109 -12.11 15.50 6.10
CA LYS A 109 -11.83 14.56 5.02
C LYS A 109 -10.86 15.12 3.98
N THR A 110 -9.96 14.26 3.50
CA THR A 110 -9.08 14.53 2.34
C THR A 110 -8.82 13.22 1.61
N ILE A 111 -9.14 13.17 0.33
CA ILE A 111 -8.88 11.99 -0.52
C ILE A 111 -7.60 12.24 -1.33
N SER A 112 -6.74 11.21 -1.46
CA SER A 112 -5.56 11.30 -2.32
C SER A 112 -5.94 11.44 -3.81
N LYS A 113 -5.05 12.02 -4.63
CA LYS A 113 -5.31 12.21 -6.07
C LYS A 113 -5.70 10.91 -6.79
N ASP A 114 -5.11 9.81 -6.34
CA ASP A 114 -5.32 8.47 -6.88
C ASP A 114 -6.47 7.71 -6.21
N LYS A 115 -7.24 8.38 -5.34
CA LYS A 115 -8.39 7.86 -4.58
C LYS A 115 -8.12 6.64 -3.71
N ARG A 116 -6.85 6.22 -3.57
CA ARG A 116 -6.46 5.06 -2.76
C ARG A 116 -6.55 5.31 -1.27
N HIS A 117 -6.29 6.55 -0.85
CA HIS A 117 -6.22 6.90 0.56
C HIS A 117 -7.32 7.88 0.92
N ILE A 118 -8.04 7.58 1.99
CA ILE A 118 -8.97 8.50 2.65
C ILE A 118 -8.31 8.94 3.96
N LYS A 119 -8.10 10.24 4.11
CA LYS A 119 -7.49 10.84 5.30
C LYS A 119 -8.56 11.60 6.07
N MET A 120 -8.71 11.26 7.35
CA MET A 120 -9.64 11.91 8.27
C MET A 120 -8.83 12.61 9.36
N GLY A 121 -8.88 13.94 9.39
CA GLY A 121 -8.16 14.78 10.35
C GLY A 121 -9.09 15.38 11.41
N ARG A 122 -8.54 15.63 12.60
CA ARG A 122 -9.25 16.34 13.68
C ARG A 122 -8.93 17.83 13.64
N ARG A 123 -9.95 18.68 13.89
CA ARG A 123 -9.80 20.15 13.90
C ARG A 123 -8.69 20.58 14.86
N LYS A 124 -7.90 21.59 14.46
CA LYS A 124 -6.80 22.17 15.25
C LYS A 124 -5.68 21.20 15.66
N THR A 125 -5.61 20.02 15.05
CA THR A 125 -4.52 19.05 15.26
C THR A 125 -3.88 18.70 13.93
N SER A 126 -2.61 18.30 13.97
CA SER A 126 -1.92 17.71 12.81
C SER A 126 -2.21 16.21 12.64
N PHE A 127 -2.94 15.62 13.59
CA PHE A 127 -3.21 14.19 13.63
C PHE A 127 -4.30 13.79 12.62
N LYS A 128 -3.98 12.77 11.81
CA LYS A 128 -4.88 12.22 10.80
C LYS A 128 -4.84 10.70 10.86
N ILE A 129 -6.02 10.10 10.72
CA ILE A 129 -6.15 8.67 10.42
C ILE A 129 -6.24 8.53 8.91
N ILE A 130 -5.60 7.50 8.37
CA ILE A 130 -5.52 7.24 6.94
C ILE A 130 -5.98 5.82 6.70
N TYR A 131 -7.01 5.64 5.89
CA TYR A 131 -7.44 4.34 5.40
C TYR A 131 -6.90 4.10 4.00
N ASP A 132 -6.25 2.96 3.79
CA ASP A 132 -5.73 2.50 2.50
C ASP A 132 -6.69 1.46 1.93
N ILE A 133 -7.56 1.91 1.01
CA ILE A 133 -8.67 1.09 0.46
C ILE A 133 -8.14 -0.18 -0.23
N ALA A 134 -6.97 -0.09 -0.86
CA ALA A 134 -6.40 -1.20 -1.61
C ALA A 134 -5.95 -2.36 -0.73
N PHE A 135 -5.48 -2.06 0.49
CA PHE A 135 -4.91 -3.04 1.40
C PHE A 135 -5.79 -3.31 2.63
N ASP A 136 -6.92 -2.61 2.77
CA ASP A 136 -7.76 -2.65 3.96
C ASP A 136 -6.95 -2.43 5.25
N THR A 137 -6.12 -1.37 5.25
CA THR A 137 -5.25 -1.05 6.39
C THR A 137 -5.45 0.38 6.89
N LEU A 138 -5.39 0.52 8.21
CA LEU A 138 -5.37 1.80 8.89
C LEU A 138 -3.94 2.25 9.19
N LYS A 139 -3.67 3.51 8.90
CA LYS A 139 -2.41 4.21 9.14
C LYS A 139 -2.71 5.53 9.84
N TYR A 140 -1.67 6.22 10.31
CA TYR A 140 -1.80 7.56 10.86
C TYR A 140 -0.69 8.47 10.36
N ASP A 141 -0.95 9.77 10.37
CA ASP A 141 0.00 10.83 10.07
C ASP A 141 -0.04 11.86 11.21
N TYR A 142 1.12 12.20 11.76
CA TYR A 142 1.27 13.12 12.88
C TYR A 142 2.57 13.90 12.76
N ASN A 143 2.44 15.22 12.62
CA ASN A 143 3.57 16.15 12.46
C ASN A 143 3.99 16.84 13.77
N GLY A 144 3.47 16.41 14.93
CA GLY A 144 3.88 16.95 16.24
C GLY A 144 5.10 16.23 16.82
N ARG A 145 5.64 16.76 17.93
CA ARG A 145 6.67 16.05 18.71
C ARG A 145 6.02 14.82 19.34
N ARG A 146 6.62 13.64 19.14
CA ARG A 146 6.18 12.40 19.78
C ARG A 146 6.72 12.33 21.20
N CYS A 147 5.84 12.09 22.16
CA CYS A 147 6.19 11.71 23.51
C CYS A 147 6.40 10.19 23.61
N LEU A 148 7.04 9.74 24.69
CA LEU A 148 7.48 8.36 24.90
C LEU A 148 6.37 7.31 24.69
N PHE A 149 5.13 7.62 25.06
CA PHE A 149 3.99 6.69 25.03
C PHE A 149 2.95 6.95 23.93
N ASP A 150 3.14 7.97 23.09
CA ASP A 150 2.15 8.36 22.08
C ASP A 150 1.81 7.21 21.12
N LEU A 151 2.81 6.39 20.77
CA LEU A 151 2.64 5.26 19.87
C LEU A 151 1.65 4.22 20.40
N PHE A 152 1.65 3.98 21.71
CA PHE A 152 0.74 3.01 22.33
C PHE A 152 -0.71 3.50 22.25
N TYR A 153 -0.95 4.77 22.59
CA TYR A 153 -2.29 5.35 22.50
C TYR A 153 -2.79 5.46 21.07
N ILE A 154 -1.91 5.79 20.11
CA ILE A 154 -2.27 5.80 18.69
C ILE A 154 -2.64 4.39 18.22
N LYS A 155 -1.87 3.37 18.61
CA LYS A 155 -2.19 1.97 18.27
C LYS A 155 -3.55 1.55 18.86
N GLU A 156 -3.82 1.90 20.11
CA GLU A 156 -5.13 1.63 20.72
C GLU A 156 -6.27 2.34 19.99
N LEU A 157 -6.07 3.59 19.57
CA LEU A 157 -7.05 4.32 18.79
C LEU A 157 -7.32 3.64 17.44
N LEU A 158 -6.28 3.21 16.71
CA LEU A 158 -6.42 2.51 15.43
C LEU A 158 -7.18 1.18 15.60
N VAL A 159 -6.88 0.44 16.66
CA VAL A 159 -7.58 -0.82 16.98
C VAL A 159 -9.07 -0.55 17.26
N LYS A 160 -9.40 0.48 18.05
CA LYS A 160 -10.79 0.88 18.31
C LYS A 160 -11.53 1.25 17.02
N ILE A 161 -10.88 1.98 16.12
CA ILE A 161 -11.46 2.32 14.81
C ILE A 161 -11.68 1.05 13.98
N SER A 162 -10.69 0.15 13.94
CA SER A 162 -10.79 -1.12 13.20
C SER A 162 -11.96 -1.96 13.67
N ASN A 163 -12.09 -2.17 14.99
CA ASN A 163 -13.20 -2.97 15.55
C ASN A 163 -14.55 -2.34 15.23
N LYS A 164 -14.68 -1.00 15.35
CA LYS A 164 -15.92 -0.30 14.97
C LYS A 164 -16.28 -0.44 13.48
N ILE A 165 -15.28 -0.50 12.60
CA ILE A 165 -15.51 -0.73 11.17
C ILE A 165 -16.07 -2.13 10.96
N GLU A 166 -15.46 -3.14 11.57
CA GLU A 166 -15.90 -4.54 11.45
C GLU A 166 -17.29 -4.74 12.08
N GLU A 167 -17.55 -4.16 13.26
CA GLU A 167 -18.88 -4.13 13.90
C GLU A 167 -19.95 -3.58 12.95
N LYS A 168 -19.71 -2.41 12.34
CA LYS A 168 -20.65 -1.80 11.38
C LYS A 168 -20.75 -2.57 10.06
N ASN A 169 -19.72 -3.31 9.70
CA ASN A 169 -19.71 -4.15 8.50
C ASN A 169 -20.34 -5.53 8.75
N ASN A 170 -20.82 -5.81 9.97
CA ASN A 170 -21.35 -7.11 10.43
C ASN A 170 -20.34 -8.26 10.28
N THR A 171 -19.05 -7.96 10.48
CA THR A 171 -17.97 -8.95 10.44
C THR A 171 -17.42 -9.17 11.84
N GLU A 172 -17.13 -10.43 12.17
CA GLU A 172 -16.55 -10.80 13.47
C GLU A 172 -15.06 -10.43 13.48
N GLY A 173 -14.73 -9.36 14.20
CA GLY A 173 -13.35 -8.92 14.38
C GLY A 173 -13.21 -8.12 15.67
N ASN A 174 -12.71 -8.75 16.72
CA ASN A 174 -12.38 -8.06 17.96
C ASN A 174 -10.88 -8.14 18.20
N ILE A 175 -10.15 -7.14 17.71
CA ILE A 175 -8.74 -6.97 18.03
C ILE A 175 -8.67 -6.34 19.42
N GLU A 176 -8.22 -7.10 20.42
CA GLU A 176 -8.01 -6.55 21.76
C GLU A 176 -6.62 -5.92 21.87
N TYR A 177 -6.56 -4.64 22.25
CA TYR A 177 -5.31 -3.96 22.56
C TYR A 177 -5.55 -2.89 23.63
N SER A 178 -4.65 -2.81 24.62
CA SER A 178 -4.68 -1.80 25.69
C SER A 178 -3.32 -1.16 25.85
N ALA A 179 -3.22 0.15 25.63
CA ALA A 179 -1.97 0.89 25.81
C ALA A 179 -1.48 0.81 27.27
N SER A 180 -2.39 0.94 28.24
CA SER A 180 -2.05 0.94 29.66
C SER A 180 -1.44 -0.38 30.13
N LYS A 181 -1.98 -1.52 29.68
CA LYS A 181 -1.40 -2.83 30.01
C LYS A 181 0.03 -2.93 29.50
N GLU A 182 0.26 -2.47 28.27
CA GLU A 182 1.57 -2.59 27.64
C GLU A 182 2.61 -1.63 28.21
N ILE A 183 2.20 -0.42 28.60
CA ILE A 183 3.05 0.52 29.32
C ILE A 183 3.44 -0.06 30.69
N ASN A 184 2.48 -0.62 31.44
CA ASN A 184 2.76 -1.22 32.75
C ASN A 184 3.73 -2.40 32.63
N ASN A 185 3.52 -3.29 31.65
CA ASN A 185 4.42 -4.41 31.37
C ASN A 185 5.86 -3.93 31.11
N MET A 186 6.04 -2.86 30.32
CA MET A 186 7.37 -2.29 30.07
C MET A 186 8.00 -1.68 31.31
N LEU A 187 7.23 -0.96 32.13
CA LEU A 187 7.72 -0.38 33.38
C LEU A 187 8.16 -1.46 34.37
N ASP A 188 7.39 -2.53 34.51
CA ASP A 188 7.70 -3.65 35.39
C ASP A 188 8.96 -4.41 34.94
N GLN A 189 9.13 -4.63 33.63
CA GLN A 189 10.34 -5.23 33.07
C GLN A 189 11.58 -4.35 33.34
N THR A 190 11.48 -3.05 33.09
CA THR A 190 12.57 -2.10 33.33
C THR A 190 12.95 -2.05 34.82
N SER A 191 11.95 -2.05 35.71
CA SER A 191 12.17 -2.08 37.17
C SER A 191 12.91 -3.35 37.63
N ASN A 192 12.57 -4.50 37.05
CA ASN A 192 13.23 -5.77 37.35
C ASN A 192 14.66 -5.85 36.79
N GLU A 193 14.95 -5.19 35.68
CA GLU A 193 16.31 -5.10 35.14
C GLU A 193 17.19 -4.15 35.95
N VAL A 194 16.68 -2.98 36.34
CA VAL A 194 17.41 -2.03 37.20
C VAL A 194 17.77 -2.65 38.55
N LYS A 195 16.86 -3.42 39.16
CA LYS A 195 17.12 -4.17 40.41
C LYS A 195 18.15 -5.29 40.29
N LYS A 196 18.48 -5.76 39.08
CA LYS A 196 19.53 -6.76 38.86
C LYS A 196 20.91 -6.12 38.67
N VAL A 197 20.97 -4.83 38.37
CA VAL A 197 22.19 -4.08 38.08
C VAL A 197 22.68 -3.30 39.31
N LEU A 198 21.79 -3.04 40.28
CA LEU A 198 22.09 -2.46 41.60
C LEU A 198 22.24 -3.55 42.65
#